data_AF-A0A1V5JW97-F1
#
_entry.id   AF-A0A1V5JW97-F1
#
_cell.length_a   1.000
_cell.length_b   1.000
_cell.length_c   1.000
_cell.angle_alpha   90.00
_cell.angle_beta   90.00
_cell.angle_gamma   90.00
#
_symmetry.space_group_name_H-M   'P 1'
#
loop_
_entity.id
_entity.type
_entity.pdbx_description
1 polymer ?
#
loop_
_entity_poly.entity_id
_entity_poly.type
_entity_poly.pdbx_seq_one_letter_code
_entity_poly.pdbx_strand_id
1 'polypeptide(L)' 'MVDKNILRLALFEMMLQREVPPAVVIDEAIEISKVYGTESSPKFINGILDALAKREKLK' A
#
# COMPACT_ATOMS: atom_id res chain seq x y z
N MET A 1 -12.81 -0.08 -7.75
CA MET A 1 -12.75 -1.44 -7.15
C MET A 1 -11.30 -1.91 -6.95
N VAL A 2 -10.42 -1.67 -7.93
CA VAL A 2 -9.01 -2.08 -7.90
C VAL A 2 -8.24 -1.51 -6.69
N ASP A 3 -8.29 -0.19 -6.45
CA ASP A 3 -7.57 0.44 -5.33
C ASP A 3 -7.89 -0.20 -3.97
N LYS A 4 -9.17 -0.56 -3.76
CA LYS A 4 -9.61 -1.23 -2.53
C LYS A 4 -8.94 -2.60 -2.35
N ASN A 5 -8.75 -3.34 -3.43
CA ASN A 5 -8.11 -4.66 -3.36
C ASN A 5 -6.60 -4.52 -3.15
N ILE A 6 -5.95 -3.55 -3.80
CA ILE A 6 -4.54 -3.24 -3.58
C ILE A 6 -4.31 -2.85 -2.11
N LEU A 7 -5.12 -1.94 -1.57
CA LEU A 7 -5.02 -1.54 -0.16
C LEU A 7 -5.18 -2.73 0.79
N ARG A 8 -6.15 -3.62 0.55
CA ARG A 8 -6.35 -4.81 1.39
C ARG A 8 -5.16 -5.75 1.39
N LEU A 9 -4.53 -5.96 0.24
CA LEU A 9 -3.34 -6.78 0.13
C LEU A 9 -2.17 -6.14 0.89
N ALA A 10 -1.90 -4.86 0.65
CA ALA A 10 -0.83 -4.12 1.33
C ALA A 10 -1.04 -4.08 2.86
N LEU A 11 -2.28 -3.84 3.31
CA LEU A 11 -2.66 -3.89 4.73
C LEU A 11 -2.40 -5.28 5.33
N PHE A 12 -2.79 -6.34 4.63
CA PHE A 12 -2.56 -7.71 5.08
C PHE A 12 -1.06 -7.97 5.25
N GLU A 13 -0.23 -7.61 4.27
CA GLU A 13 1.21 -7.81 4.36
C GLU A 13 1.83 -6.99 5.49
N MET A 14 1.57 -5.68 5.53
CA MET A 14 2.13 -4.77 6.53
C MET A 14 1.74 -5.12 7.98
N MET A 15 0.53 -5.65 8.19
CA MET A 15 0.01 -5.92 9.54
C MET A 15 0.16 -7.37 9.99
N LEU A 16 0.07 -8.34 9.08
CA LEU A 16 -0.01 -9.76 9.41
C LEU A 16 1.17 -10.58 8.86
N GLN A 17 1.91 -10.09 7.86
CA GLN A 17 3.08 -10.77 7.26
C GLN A 17 4.32 -9.87 7.33
N ARG A 18 4.89 -9.74 8.54
CA ARG A 18 6.00 -8.81 8.85
C ARG A 18 7.37 -9.27 8.33
N GLU A 19 7.40 -10.19 7.36
CA GLU A 19 8.61 -10.63 6.70
C GLU A 19 9.11 -9.61 5.66
N VAL A 20 8.18 -8.81 5.12
CA VAL A 20 8.48 -7.77 4.13
C VAL A 20 8.48 -6.39 4.79
N PRO A 21 9.53 -5.56 4.56
CA PRO A 21 9.55 -4.20 5.08
C PRO A 21 8.36 -3.37 4.55
N PRO A 22 7.70 -2.57 5.40
CA PRO A 22 6.56 -1.73 5.02
C PRO A 22 6.81 -0.86 3.79
N ALA A 23 8.00 -0.28 3.67
CA ALA A 23 8.38 0.55 2.52
C ALA A 23 8.30 -0.23 1.20
N VAL A 24 8.75 -1.49 1.18
CA VAL A 24 8.70 -2.35 -0.01
C VAL A 24 7.24 -2.66 -0.37
N VAL A 25 6.40 -2.98 0.61
CA VAL A 25 4.96 -3.22 0.37
C VAL A 25 4.27 -1.99 -0.22
N ILE A 26 4.63 -0.80 0.26
CA ILE A 26 4.08 0.47 -0.25
C ILE A 26 4.52 0.71 -1.70
N ASP A 27 5.81 0.54 -2.01
CA ASP A 27 6.35 0.72 -3.35
C ASP A 27 5.68 -0.24 -4.36
N GLU A 28 5.55 -1.52 -4.02
CA GLU A 28 4.89 -2.52 -4.86
C GLU A 28 3.39 -2.21 -5.05
N ALA A 29 2.69 -1.78 -4.00
CA ALA A 29 1.29 -1.38 -4.10
C ALA A 29 1.10 -0.19 -5.06
N ILE A 30 2.06 0.76 -5.05
CA ILE A 30 2.07 1.90 -5.98
C ILE A 30 2.30 1.42 -7.41
N GLU A 31 3.27 0.54 -7.67
CA GLU A 31 3.52 0.01 -9.01
C GLU A 31 2.31 -0.76 -9.57
N ILE A 32 1.68 -1.62 -8.77
CA ILE A 32 0.45 -2.32 -9.18
C ILE A 32 -0.66 -1.32 -9.52
N SER A 33 -0.79 -0.24 -8.75
CA SER A 33 -1.81 0.78 -8.99
C SER A 33 -1.59 1.58 -10.28
N LYS A 34 -0.35 1.72 -10.75
CA LYS A 34 -0.05 2.34 -12.06
C LYS A 34 -0.52 1.47 -13.22
N VAL A 35 -0.48 0.15 -13.06
CA VAL A 35 -0.85 -0.81 -14.11
C VAL A 35 -2.36 -1.02 -14.17
N TYR A 36 -3.02 -1.13 -13.02
CA TYR A 36 -4.43 -1.56 -12.95
C TYR A 36 -5.40 -0.48 -12.44
N GLY A 37 -4.89 0.62 -11.89
CA GLY A 37 -5.68 1.71 -11.35
C GLY A 37 -6.01 2.80 -12.37
N THR A 38 -6.37 3.97 -11.86
CA THR A 38 -6.52 5.20 -12.63
C THR A 38 -5.28 6.09 -12.45
N GLU A 39 -5.19 7.18 -13.20
CA GLU A 39 -4.07 8.14 -13.06
C GLU A 39 -3.89 8.69 -11.64
N SER A 40 -4.97 8.76 -10.86
CA SER A 40 -4.93 9.24 -9.47
C SER A 40 -4.61 8.14 -8.45
N SER A 41 -4.70 6.86 -8.83
CA SER A 41 -4.52 5.71 -7.93
C SER A 41 -3.14 5.66 -7.25
N PRO A 42 -1.99 5.88 -7.93
CA PRO A 42 -0.67 5.82 -7.29
C PRO A 42 -0.53 6.80 -6.12
N LYS A 43 -0.95 8.05 -6.33
CA LYS A 43 -0.90 9.09 -5.30
C LYS A 43 -1.86 8.80 -4.14
N PHE A 44 -3.05 8.28 -4.46
CA PHE A 44 -4.05 7.91 -3.47
C PHE A 44 -3.58 6.75 -2.59
N ILE A 45 -3.06 5.67 -3.19
CA ILE A 45 -2.53 4.50 -2.47
C ILE A 45 -1.37 4.91 -1.57
N ASN A 46 -0.38 5.65 -2.09
CA ASN A 46 0.77 6.11 -1.31
C ASN A 46 0.33 6.90 -0.08
N GLY A 47 -0.57 7.87 -0.25
CA GLY A 47 -1.05 8.70 0.85
C GLY A 47 -1.76 7.90 1.96
N ILE A 48 -2.53 6.88 1.61
CA ILE A 48 -3.23 6.03 2.59
C ILE A 48 -2.24 5.11 3.34
N LEU A 49 -1.33 4.46 2.62
CA LEU A 49 -0.40 3.52 3.24
C LEU A 49 0.69 4.23 4.07
N ASP A 50 1.15 5.42 3.66
CA ASP A 50 2.04 6.26 4.48
C ASP A 50 1.38 6.67 5.80
N ALA A 51 0.11 7.10 5.73
CA ALA A 51 -0.65 7.47 6.91
C ALA A 51 -0.83 6.29 7.88
N LEU A 52 -1.07 5.08 7.33
CA LEU A 52 -1.14 3.86 8.10
C LEU A 52 0.21 3.51 8.74
N ALA A 53 1.30 3.50 7.97
CA ALA A 53 2.63 3.16 8.46
C ALA A 53 3.05 4.08 9.61
N LYS A 54 2.78 5.39 9.48
CA LYS A 54 3.02 6.37 10.55
C LYS A 54 2.16 6.12 11.79
N ARG A 55 0.88 5.80 11.61
CA ARG A 55 -0.07 5.54 12.70
C ARG A 55 0.33 4.30 13.50
N GLU A 56 0.67 3.21 12.82
CA GLU A 56 1.00 1.92 13.41
C GLU A 56 2.50 1.80 13.79
N LYS A 57 3.28 2.89 13.62
CA LYS A 57 4.72 2.96 13.90
C LYS A 57 5.51 1.84 13.22
N LEU A 58 5.11 1.50 12.01
CA LEU A 58 5.81 0.54 11.16
C LEU A 58 7.12 1.20 10.69
N LYS A 59 8.22 0.47 10.80
CA LYS A 59 9.56 0.90 10.37
C LYS A 59 9.98 0.10 9.15
#